data_AF-A0A6C0K6M4-F1
#
_entry.id   AF-A0A6C0K6M4-F1
#
_cell.length_a   1.000
_cell.length_b   1.000
_cell.length_c   1.000
_cell.angle_alpha   90.00
_cell.angle_beta   90.00
_cell.angle_gamma   90.00
#
_symmetry.space_group_name_H-M   'P 1'
#
loop_
_entity.id
_entity.type
_entity.pdbx_description
1 polymer ?
#
loop_
_entity_poly.entity_id
_entity_poly.type
_entity_poly.pdbx_seq_one_letter_code
_entity_poly.pdbx_strand_id
1 'polypeptide(L)' 'MFSLDNDPRMWMVTIYLFLTSALLYIKPTIVFDGGKVREFGTGRKDATVFPLWWWMIILAIVSYLIVHFGMNMS' A
#
# COMPACT_ATOMS: atom_id res chain seq x y z
N MET A 1 26.69 5.07 -13.07
CA MET A 1 26.56 4.27 -11.83
C MET A 1 25.56 4.99 -10.95
N PHE A 2 24.34 4.46 -10.79
CA PHE A 2 23.32 5.05 -9.92
C PHE A 2 23.79 4.84 -8.47
N SER A 3 24.23 5.89 -7.78
CA SER A 3 24.53 5.80 -6.34
C SER A 3 23.22 5.70 -5.59
N LEU A 4 22.93 4.51 -5.05
CA LEU A 4 21.73 4.23 -4.25
C LEU A 4 21.93 4.55 -2.76
N ASP A 5 23.14 4.96 -2.37
CA ASP A 5 23.48 5.28 -1.00
C ASP A 5 22.83 6.61 -0.59
N ASN A 6 21.95 6.55 0.42
CA ASN A 6 21.22 7.67 1.03
C ASN A 6 20.18 8.40 0.16
N ASP A 7 19.67 7.80 -0.91
CA ASP A 7 18.52 8.40 -1.62
C ASP A 7 17.20 8.15 -0.83
N PRO A 8 16.50 9.21 -0.35
CA PRO A 8 15.23 9.07 0.36
C PRO A 8 14.14 8.33 -0.44
N ARG A 9 14.25 8.32 -1.77
CA ARG A 9 13.34 7.57 -2.64
C ARG A 9 13.41 6.07 -2.38
N MET A 10 14.58 5.54 -2.04
CA MET A 10 14.75 4.12 -1.71
C MET A 10 13.98 3.77 -0.44
N TRP A 11 14.03 4.63 0.58
CA TRP A 11 13.24 4.46 1.80
C TRP A 11 11.74 4.48 1.54
N MET A 12 11.26 5.35 0.64
CA MET A 12 9.84 5.38 0.25
C MET A 12 9.41 4.06 -0.38
N VAL A 13 10.20 3.54 -1.33
CA VAL A 13 9.90 2.27 -2.01
C VAL A 13 9.95 1.10 -1.04
N THR A 14 10.92 1.05 -0.12
CA THR A 14 11.01 -0.01 0.90
C THR A 14 9.80 -0.01 1.82
N ILE A 15 9.39 1.17 2.34
CA ILE A 15 8.21 1.28 3.20
C ILE A 15 6.94 0.92 2.44
N TYR A 16 6.79 1.37 1.20
CA TYR A 16 5.68 1.01 0.33
C TYR A 16 5.56 -0.52 0.16
N LEU A 17 6.65 -1.19 -0.24
CA LEU A 17 6.66 -2.63 -0.44
C LEU A 17 6.38 -3.39 0.86
N PHE A 18 6.92 -2.91 1.99
CA PHE A 18 6.64 -3.49 3.30
C PHE A 18 5.15 -3.40 3.65
N LEU A 19 4.54 -2.21 3.53
CA LEU A 19 3.11 -2.01 3.82
C LEU A 19 2.21 -2.79 2.86
N THR A 20 2.54 -2.83 1.57
CA THR A 20 1.84 -3.65 0.59
C THR A 20 1.92 -5.13 0.96
N SER A 21 3.10 -5.63 1.32
CA SER A 21 3.27 -7.02 1.72
C SER A 21 2.46 -7.35 2.98
N ALA A 22 2.42 -6.45 3.97
CA ALA A 22 1.61 -6.59 5.17
C ALA A 22 0.11 -6.65 4.84
N LEU A 23 -0.38 -5.79 3.94
CA LEU A 23 -1.78 -5.81 3.48
C LEU A 23 -2.14 -7.13 2.79
N LEU A 24 -1.26 -7.63 1.90
CA LEU A 24 -1.47 -8.89 1.19
C LEU A 24 -1.33 -10.13 2.09
N TYR A 25 -0.56 -10.03 3.18
CA TYR A 25 -0.36 -11.11 4.15
C TYR A 25 -1.51 -11.19 5.16
N ILE A 26 -1.89 -10.06 5.76
CA ILE A 26 -2.98 -9.98 6.76
C ILE A 26 -4.33 -10.29 6.10
N LYS A 27 -4.49 -9.98 4.81
CA LYS A 27 -5.72 -10.19 4.04
C LYS A 27 -6.96 -9.68 4.76
N PRO A 28 -7.03 -8.37 5.09
CA PRO A 28 -8.13 -7.81 5.86
C PRO A 28 -9.46 -8.03 5.14
N THR A 29 -10.53 -8.34 5.89
CA THR A 29 -11.86 -8.72 5.38
C THR A 29 -12.54 -7.63 4.53
N ILE A 30 -12.04 -6.39 4.61
CA ILE A 30 -12.51 -5.26 3.79
C ILE A 30 -11.99 -5.33 2.34
N VAL A 31 -10.81 -5.93 2.12
CA VAL A 31 -10.17 -6.09 0.81
C VAL A 31 -10.24 -7.53 0.31
N PHE A 32 -10.23 -8.50 1.22
CA PHE A 32 -10.23 -9.93 0.93
C PHE A 32 -11.47 -10.60 1.50
N ASP A 33 -11.95 -11.62 0.80
CA ASP A 33 -13.02 -12.52 1.27
C ASP A 33 -12.60 -13.95 1.01
N GLY A 34 -12.64 -14.80 2.04
CA GLY A 34 -12.18 -16.20 1.96
C GLY A 34 -10.75 -16.39 1.42
N GLY A 35 -9.88 -15.37 1.51
CA GLY A 35 -8.52 -15.41 0.98
C GLY A 35 -8.35 -15.01 -0.49
N LYS A 36 -9.44 -14.66 -1.19
CA LYS A 36 -9.42 -14.04 -2.52
C LYS A 36 -9.58 -12.53 -2.41
N VAL A 37 -8.99 -11.78 -3.34
CA VAL A 37 -9.26 -10.34 -3.47
C VAL A 37 -10.71 -10.19 -3.86
N ARG A 38 -11.46 -9.40 -3.10
CA ARG A 38 -12.88 -9.15 -3.39
C ARG A 38 -12.99 -8.40 -4.71
N GLU A 39 -13.90 -8.86 -5.57
CA GLU A 39 -14.15 -8.22 -6.86
C GLU A 39 -14.77 -6.84 -6.65
N PHE A 40 -14.33 -5.87 -7.44
CA PHE A 40 -14.90 -4.53 -7.41
C PHE A 40 -16.26 -4.52 -8.12
N GLY A 41 -17.25 -3.90 -7.49
CA GLY A 41 -18.58 -3.73 -8.08
C GLY A 41 -19.65 -3.48 -7.03
N THR A 42 -20.81 -3.01 -7.47
CA THR A 42 -21.96 -2.68 -6.59
C THR A 42 -23.07 -3.74 -6.61
N GLY A 43 -22.96 -4.73 -7.52
CA GLY A 43 -24.05 -5.66 -7.83
C GLY A 43 -24.01 -7.02 -7.11
N ARG A 44 -22.96 -7.33 -6.34
CA ARG A 44 -22.83 -8.60 -5.60
C ARG A 44 -22.63 -8.35 -4.11
N LYS A 45 -23.20 -9.20 -3.26
CA LYS A 45 -23.15 -9.08 -1.79
C LYS A 45 -21.73 -9.11 -1.21
N ASP A 46 -20.81 -9.75 -1.91
CA ASP A 46 -19.40 -9.94 -1.56
C ASP A 46 -18.45 -8.97 -2.28
N ALA A 47 -18.95 -8.12 -3.16
CA ALA A 47 -18.12 -7.14 -3.88
C ALA A 47 -17.63 -6.01 -2.96
N THR A 48 -16.49 -5.41 -3.29
CA THR A 48 -16.05 -4.16 -2.64
C THR A 48 -16.43 -2.94 -3.47
N VAL A 49 -16.62 -1.83 -2.77
CA VAL A 49 -16.71 -0.50 -3.37
C VAL A 49 -15.32 0.06 -3.69
N PHE A 50 -14.25 -0.49 -3.12
CA PHE A 50 -12.88 0.02 -3.28
C PHE A 50 -11.95 -1.07 -3.84
N PRO A 51 -11.52 -0.96 -5.11
CA PRO A 51 -10.70 -1.98 -5.74
C PRO A 51 -9.29 -2.03 -5.11
N LEU A 52 -8.57 -3.14 -5.29
CA LEU A 52 -7.22 -3.30 -4.72
C LEU A 52 -6.25 -2.20 -5.16
N TRP A 53 -6.31 -1.76 -6.41
CA TRP A 53 -5.43 -0.69 -6.92
C TRP A 53 -5.63 0.65 -6.21
N TRP A 54 -6.83 0.92 -5.68
CA TRP A 54 -7.07 2.09 -4.83
C TRP A 54 -6.27 2.04 -3.54
N TRP A 55 -6.19 0.86 -2.90
CA TRP A 55 -5.36 0.66 -1.72
C TRP A 55 -3.87 0.84 -2.03
N MET A 56 -3.41 0.44 -3.21
CA MET A 56 -2.02 0.65 -3.63
C MET A 56 -1.68 2.14 -3.73
N ILE A 57 -2.58 2.97 -4.24
CA ILE A 57 -2.40 4.43 -4.32
C ILE A 57 -2.33 5.04 -2.91
N ILE A 58 -3.23 4.65 -2.01
CA ILE A 58 -3.23 5.14 -0.62
C ILE A 58 -1.91 4.77 0.06
N LEU A 59 -1.47 3.51 -0.05
CA LEU A 59 -0.21 3.06 0.54
C LEU A 59 1.01 3.79 -0.04
N ALA A 60 1.00 4.12 -1.34
CA ALA A 60 2.06 4.92 -1.95
C ALA A 60 2.09 6.34 -1.35
N ILE A 61 0.94 7.01 -1.22
CA ILE A 61 0.87 8.34 -0.59
C ILE A 61 1.34 8.28 0.87
N VAL A 62 0.89 7.28 1.63
CA VAL A 62 1.30 7.09 3.03
C VAL A 62 2.82 6.87 3.13
N SER A 63 3.41 6.08 2.25
CA SER A 63 4.87 5.85 2.24
C SER A 63 5.67 7.14 2.01
N TYR A 64 5.19 8.00 1.10
CA TYR A 64 5.78 9.31 0.87
C TYR A 64 5.68 10.20 2.11
N LEU A 65 4.50 10.28 2.73
CA LEU A 65 4.28 11.10 3.91
C LEU A 65 5.14 10.66 5.09
N ILE A 66 5.25 9.36 5.35
CA ILE A 66 6.09 8.82 6.44
C ILE A 66 7.55 9.25 6.26
N VAL A 67 8.13 9.07 5.07
CA VAL A 67 9.52 9.45 4.81
C VAL A 67 9.69 10.96 4.85
N HIS A 68 8.79 11.71 4.21
CA HIS A 68 8.87 13.16 4.15
C HIS A 68 8.79 13.80 5.55
N PHE A 69 7.83 13.38 6.37
CA PHE A 69 7.71 13.89 7.74
C PHE A 69 8.84 13.37 8.64
N GLY A 70 9.22 12.11 8.51
CA GLY A 70 10.33 11.54 9.30
C GLY A 70 11.66 12.24 9.05
N MET A 71 11.94 12.64 7.81
CA MET A 71 13.16 13.37 7.45
C MET A 71 13.07 14.87 7.70
N ASN A 72 11.89 15.48 7.60
CA ASN A 72 11.72 16.91 7.88
C ASN A 72 11.71 17.21 9.39
N MET A 73 11.44 16.21 10.23
CA MET A 73 11.47 16.31 11.69
C MET A 73 12.81 15.89 12.32
N SER A 74 13.79 15.44 11.53
CA SER A 74 15.16 15.11 11.97
C SER A 74 16.14 16.23 11.63
#